data_AF-A0A803N1Y0-F1
#
_entry.id   AF-A0A803N1Y0-F1
#
_cell.length_a   1.000
_cell.length_b   1.000
_cell.length_c   1.000
_cell.angle_alpha   90.00
_cell.angle_beta   90.00
_cell.angle_gamma   90.00
#
_symmetry.space_group_name_H-M   'P 1'
#
loop_
_entity.id
_entity.type
_entity.pdbx_description
1 polymer ?
#
loop_
_entity_poly.entity_id
_entity_poly.type
_entity_poly.pdbx_seq_one_letter_code
_entity_poly.pdbx_strand_id
1 'polypeptide(L)'
;MLQSKLSFKAIEGHKKYLGLPTYLGSSKKHIFSIIQDKVWKKLKRWKGGYLSQAGQEILIKSIAHAIPTYAMECFILPSSILKEIEKMCLNFFCSQRNNEHKTAWVAWEKLNFSKRDGGLGMRDLSVFNKAMLAKQVCRLLNKPNSLMSKTLKQKYFPNCELMEAKVNTNVSYTWRSLMSARGVIARGARKLVGNGNTVEIWKDPWVPNLPNFKALQRLHLPDDAPKLVAELFCNGEWDQDRLREHFSAWEVREILKIPVAHQGVEDGWTWHFTKNGEFSVRSASCLLEETTGPTTLTIPNKTTWSLLWYARVPPKIKHFGWRSLHNGLPVCYNLKRRGICSSDVCPVRGEFSESSAHALIFCIHAKNVWYLSPLRLAAERIISFLSLTGAILY
;
A
#
# COMPACT_ATOMS: atom_id res chain seq x y z
N MET A 1 -32.72 -35.10 4.38
CA MET A 1 -33.52 -34.93 5.61
C MET A 1 -34.04 -33.50 5.82
N LEU A 2 -33.22 -32.44 5.67
CA LEU A 2 -33.72 -31.04 5.72
C LEU A 2 -34.58 -30.66 4.49
N GLN A 3 -34.15 -31.10 3.30
CA GLN A 3 -34.83 -30.81 2.03
C GLN A 3 -36.26 -31.38 1.96
N SER A 4 -36.48 -32.56 2.54
CA SER A 4 -37.78 -33.23 2.58
C SER A 4 -38.75 -32.60 3.60
N LYS A 5 -38.24 -31.88 4.61
CA LYS A 5 -39.07 -31.22 5.65
C LYS A 5 -39.47 -29.78 5.30
N LEU A 6 -38.72 -29.12 4.42
CA LEU A 6 -38.86 -27.68 4.15
C LEU A 6 -39.24 -27.37 2.69
N SER A 7 -39.55 -28.38 1.89
CA SER A 7 -40.07 -28.27 0.51
C SER A 7 -39.28 -27.33 -0.41
N PHE A 8 -37.97 -27.17 -0.19
CA PHE A 8 -37.11 -26.41 -1.09
C PHE A 8 -36.31 -27.35 -2.01
N LYS A 9 -36.05 -26.90 -3.23
CA LYS A 9 -35.17 -27.60 -4.17
C LYS A 9 -33.72 -27.27 -3.80
N ALA A 10 -32.93 -28.26 -3.36
CA ALA A 10 -31.51 -28.05 -3.14
C ALA A 10 -30.84 -27.70 -4.48
N ILE A 11 -30.24 -26.50 -4.54
CA ILE A 11 -29.41 -26.12 -5.67
C ILE A 11 -28.04 -26.75 -5.43
N GLU A 12 -27.55 -27.58 -6.36
CA GLU A 12 -26.28 -28.32 -6.22
C GLU A 12 -25.05 -27.42 -6.02
N GLY A 13 -25.16 -26.13 -6.39
CA GLY A 13 -24.20 -25.11 -6.03
C GLY A 13 -24.53 -23.75 -6.63
N HIS A 14 -24.37 -22.68 -5.85
CA HIS A 14 -24.43 -21.33 -6.41
C HIS A 14 -23.12 -21.02 -7.14
N LYS A 15 -23.18 -20.62 -8.42
CA LYS A 15 -21.97 -20.17 -9.15
C LYS A 15 -21.35 -18.92 -8.51
N LYS A 16 -22.18 -18.04 -7.93
CA LYS A 16 -21.77 -16.81 -7.26
C LYS A 16 -22.56 -16.61 -5.96
N TYR A 17 -21.90 -16.09 -4.95
CA TYR A 17 -22.49 -15.64 -3.70
C TYR A 17 -21.96 -14.24 -3.35
N LEU A 18 -22.86 -13.29 -3.09
CA LEU A 18 -22.54 -11.87 -2.86
C LEU A 18 -21.60 -11.26 -3.93
N GLY A 19 -21.71 -11.70 -5.18
CA GLY A 19 -20.88 -11.21 -6.29
C GLY A 19 -19.49 -11.85 -6.42
N LEU A 20 -19.13 -12.79 -5.53
CA LEU A 20 -17.90 -13.58 -5.60
C LEU A 20 -18.17 -15.02 -6.04
N PRO A 21 -17.21 -15.69 -6.70
CA PRO A 21 -17.33 -17.09 -7.08
C PRO A 21 -17.36 -18.00 -5.83
N THR A 22 -18.29 -18.94 -5.78
CA THR A 22 -18.37 -19.92 -4.68
C THR A 22 -17.39 -21.09 -4.89
N TYR A 23 -17.19 -21.48 -6.15
CA TYR A 23 -16.23 -22.52 -6.56
C TYR A 23 -15.09 -21.89 -7.33
N LEU A 24 -13.87 -22.18 -6.89
CA LEU A 24 -12.65 -21.71 -7.52
C LEU A 24 -12.00 -22.87 -8.26
N GLY A 25 -12.28 -22.97 -9.56
CA GLY A 25 -11.63 -23.92 -10.46
C GLY A 25 -10.18 -23.55 -10.76
N SER A 26 -9.54 -24.36 -11.61
CA SER A 26 -8.10 -24.28 -11.90
C SER A 26 -7.68 -22.93 -12.51
N SER A 27 -8.53 -22.32 -13.36
CA SER A 27 -8.23 -21.03 -14.02
C SER A 27 -8.69 -19.82 -13.19
N LYS A 28 -7.87 -19.42 -12.23
CA LYS A 28 -8.10 -18.22 -11.39
C LYS A 28 -8.19 -16.94 -12.23
N LYS A 29 -7.41 -16.84 -13.31
CA LYS A 29 -7.41 -15.68 -14.21
C LYS A 29 -8.80 -15.50 -14.85
N HIS A 30 -9.39 -16.57 -15.36
CA HIS A 30 -10.71 -16.53 -15.97
C HIS A 30 -11.81 -16.17 -14.95
N ILE A 31 -11.71 -16.68 -13.73
CA ILE A 31 -12.70 -16.40 -12.69
C ILE A 31 -12.70 -14.91 -12.29
N PHE A 32 -11.50 -14.32 -12.15
CA PHE A 32 -11.37 -12.93 -11.71
C PHE A 32 -11.35 -11.92 -12.86
N SER A 33 -11.37 -12.34 -14.13
CA SER A 33 -11.48 -11.42 -15.28
C SER A 33 -12.77 -10.59 -15.23
N ILE A 34 -13.83 -11.12 -14.60
CA ILE A 34 -15.07 -10.37 -14.39
C ILE A 34 -14.87 -9.06 -13.61
N ILE A 35 -13.87 -9.00 -12.72
CA ILE A 35 -13.54 -7.78 -11.96
C ILE A 35 -12.94 -6.75 -12.91
N GLN A 36 -11.99 -7.18 -13.73
CA GLN A 36 -11.39 -6.38 -14.78
C GLN A 36 -12.45 -5.87 -15.77
N ASP A 37 -13.37 -6.73 -16.22
CA ASP A 37 -14.45 -6.34 -17.13
C ASP A 37 -15.37 -5.28 -16.50
N LYS A 38 -15.67 -5.40 -15.21
CA LYS A 38 -16.46 -4.39 -14.48
C LYS A 38 -15.73 -3.05 -14.41
N VAL A 39 -14.43 -3.05 -14.11
CA VAL A 39 -13.60 -1.83 -14.10
C VAL A 39 -13.58 -1.23 -15.50
N TRP A 40 -13.28 -2.01 -16.53
CA TRP A 40 -13.24 -1.57 -17.92
C TRP A 40 -14.57 -0.96 -18.38
N LYS A 41 -15.70 -1.65 -18.13
CA LYS A 41 -17.04 -1.17 -18.50
C LYS A 41 -17.37 0.16 -17.84
N LYS A 42 -16.96 0.35 -16.58
CA LYS A 42 -17.14 1.62 -15.88
C LYS A 42 -16.23 2.70 -16.47
N LEU A 43 -14.94 2.46 -16.61
CA LEU A 43 -13.99 3.43 -17.18
C LEU A 43 -14.38 3.83 -18.61
N LYS A 44 -14.81 2.89 -19.46
CA LYS A 44 -15.26 3.17 -20.84
C LYS A 44 -16.55 3.98 -20.89
N ARG A 45 -17.50 3.75 -19.96
CA ARG A 45 -18.75 4.52 -19.89
C ARG A 45 -18.49 6.00 -19.63
N TRP A 46 -17.47 6.30 -18.83
CA TRP A 46 -17.04 7.67 -18.60
C TRP A 46 -16.16 8.09 -19.77
N LYS A 47 -16.69 8.92 -20.68
CA LYS A 47 -15.90 9.48 -21.78
C LYS A 47 -14.78 10.35 -21.19
N GLY A 48 -13.58 9.77 -21.05
CA GLY A 48 -12.40 10.42 -20.46
C GLY A 48 -12.05 11.76 -21.09
N GLY A 49 -12.49 11.99 -22.34
CA GLY A 49 -12.29 13.24 -23.08
C GLY A 49 -13.03 14.47 -22.55
N TYR A 50 -14.03 14.34 -21.67
CA TYR A 50 -14.69 15.50 -21.03
C TYR A 50 -14.14 15.81 -19.64
N LEU A 51 -13.20 15.00 -19.16
CA LEU A 51 -12.67 15.13 -17.80
C LEU A 51 -11.28 15.73 -17.84
N SER A 52 -11.02 16.62 -16.90
CA SER A 52 -9.63 17.00 -16.58
C SER A 52 -8.89 15.79 -16.01
N GLN A 53 -7.55 15.80 -16.08
CA GLN A 53 -6.73 14.74 -15.45
C GLN A 53 -7.00 14.61 -13.95
N ALA A 54 -7.31 15.72 -13.27
CA ALA A 54 -7.75 15.71 -11.88
C ALA A 54 -9.08 14.96 -11.69
N GLY A 55 -10.03 15.14 -12.61
CA GLY A 55 -11.27 14.37 -12.63
C GLY A 55 -11.05 12.88 -12.88
N GLN A 56 -10.12 12.53 -13.78
CA GLN A 56 -9.73 11.16 -14.06
C GLN A 56 -9.05 10.50 -12.84
N GLU A 57 -8.17 11.22 -12.13
CA GLU A 57 -7.56 10.78 -10.85
C GLU A 57 -8.65 10.37 -9.86
N ILE A 58 -9.67 11.22 -9.67
CA ILE A 58 -10.77 10.99 -8.74
C ILE A 58 -11.58 9.75 -9.16
N LEU A 59 -11.89 9.61 -10.45
CA LEU A 59 -12.66 8.45 -10.93
C LEU A 59 -11.90 7.13 -10.80
N ILE A 60 -10.60 7.11 -11.09
CA ILE A 60 -9.78 5.91 -10.88
C ILE A 60 -9.85 5.50 -9.40
N LYS A 61 -9.70 6.46 -8.49
CA LYS A 61 -9.73 6.21 -7.05
C LYS A 61 -11.09 5.74 -6.54
N SER A 62 -12.18 6.31 -7.04
CA SER A 62 -13.54 5.98 -6.58
C SER A 62 -14.12 4.73 -7.23
N ILE A 63 -13.65 4.37 -8.43
CA ILE A 63 -14.19 3.25 -9.20
C ILE A 63 -13.19 2.09 -9.25
N ALA A 64 -12.03 2.30 -9.87
CA ALA A 64 -11.11 1.22 -10.18
C ALA A 64 -10.51 0.59 -8.92
N HIS A 65 -10.25 1.37 -7.87
CA HIS A 65 -9.81 0.82 -6.57
C HIS A 65 -10.96 0.23 -5.75
N ALA A 66 -12.18 0.76 -5.88
CA ALA A 66 -13.32 0.33 -5.07
C ALA A 66 -13.90 -1.01 -5.53
N ILE A 67 -14.03 -1.24 -6.84
CA ILE A 67 -14.61 -2.47 -7.41
C ILE A 67 -13.92 -3.76 -6.92
N PRO A 68 -12.57 -3.88 -6.93
CA PRO A 68 -11.91 -5.10 -6.50
C PRO A 68 -11.84 -5.25 -4.97
N THR A 69 -12.12 -4.20 -4.18
CA THR A 69 -11.94 -4.17 -2.73
C THR A 69 -12.58 -5.37 -2.04
N TYR A 70 -13.85 -5.69 -2.35
CA TYR A 70 -14.54 -6.82 -1.73
C TYR A 70 -13.91 -8.18 -2.07
N ALA A 71 -13.48 -8.38 -3.31
CA ALA A 71 -12.79 -9.61 -3.71
C ALA A 71 -11.40 -9.72 -3.06
N MET A 72 -10.69 -8.59 -2.94
CA MET A 72 -9.37 -8.51 -2.32
C MET A 72 -9.39 -8.78 -0.82
N GLU A 73 -10.52 -8.58 -0.12
CA GLU A 73 -10.64 -9.00 1.28
C GLU A 73 -10.63 -10.52 1.44
N CYS A 74 -11.09 -11.28 0.44
CA CYS A 74 -11.22 -12.74 0.53
C CYS A 74 -10.12 -13.49 -0.23
N PHE A 75 -9.59 -12.90 -1.30
CA PHE A 75 -8.74 -13.59 -2.26
C PHE A 75 -7.51 -12.76 -2.62
N ILE A 76 -6.38 -13.46 -2.81
CA ILE A 76 -5.25 -12.89 -3.51
C ILE A 76 -5.57 -12.95 -5.01
N LEU A 77 -5.66 -11.80 -5.67
CA LEU A 77 -5.94 -11.72 -7.09
C LEU A 77 -4.67 -12.03 -7.89
N PRO A 78 -4.76 -12.69 -9.05
CA PRO A 78 -3.60 -12.94 -9.89
C PRO A 78 -2.95 -11.63 -10.33
N SER A 79 -1.62 -11.53 -10.22
CA SER A 79 -0.87 -10.33 -10.59
C SER A 79 -1.11 -9.89 -12.03
N SER A 80 -1.41 -10.83 -12.94
CA SER A 80 -1.78 -10.49 -14.33
C SER A 80 -3.05 -9.65 -14.40
N ILE A 81 -4.09 -9.97 -13.63
CA ILE A 81 -5.34 -9.22 -13.59
C ILE A 81 -5.11 -7.84 -13.00
N LEU A 82 -4.32 -7.75 -11.93
CA LEU A 82 -3.98 -6.47 -11.29
C LEU A 82 -3.23 -5.55 -12.27
N LYS A 83 -2.19 -6.06 -12.94
CA LYS A 83 -1.43 -5.32 -13.96
C LYS A 83 -2.30 -4.90 -15.15
N GLU A 84 -3.24 -5.76 -15.57
CA GLU A 84 -4.20 -5.41 -16.63
C GLU A 84 -5.13 -4.26 -16.19
N ILE A 85 -5.62 -4.26 -14.95
CA ILE A 85 -6.42 -3.16 -14.38
C ILE A 85 -5.59 -1.87 -14.28
N GLU A 86 -4.35 -1.95 -13.80
CA GLU A 86 -3.44 -0.80 -13.70
C GLU A 86 -3.16 -0.20 -15.07
N LYS A 87 -2.92 -1.03 -16.09
CA LYS A 87 -2.78 -0.60 -17.49
C LYS A 87 -4.04 0.10 -18.01
N MET A 88 -5.23 -0.40 -17.69
CA MET A 88 -6.50 0.27 -18.06
C MET A 88 -6.62 1.64 -17.39
N CYS A 89 -6.26 1.75 -16.11
CA CYS A 89 -6.27 3.02 -15.37
C CYS A 89 -5.26 4.00 -15.95
N LEU A 90 -4.05 3.55 -16.27
CA LEU A 90 -3.02 4.37 -16.90
C LEU A 90 -3.47 4.92 -18.26
N ASN A 91 -4.04 4.05 -19.10
CA ASN A 91 -4.57 4.45 -20.40
C ASN A 91 -5.71 5.47 -20.26
N PHE A 92 -6.62 5.25 -19.30
CA PHE A 92 -7.69 6.18 -19.00
C PHE A 92 -7.16 7.54 -18.53
N PHE A 93 -6.17 7.55 -17.63
CA PHE A 93 -5.52 8.75 -17.11
C PHE A 93 -4.72 9.53 -18.17
N CYS A 94 -4.16 8.83 -19.17
CA CYS A 94 -3.43 9.45 -20.27
C CYS A 94 -4.34 9.89 -21.43
N SER A 95 -5.61 9.48 -21.45
CA SER A 95 -6.56 9.84 -22.49
C SER A 95 -7.07 11.28 -22.29
N GLN A 96 -7.16 12.09 -23.36
CA GLN A 96 -7.68 13.46 -23.29
C GLN A 96 -8.77 13.78 -24.31
N ARG A 97 -9.00 12.92 -25.33
CA ARG A 97 -10.14 13.01 -26.26
C ARG A 97 -10.28 11.68 -27.03
N ASN A 98 -11.52 11.29 -27.31
CA ASN A 98 -11.96 10.16 -28.15
C ASN A 98 -10.94 9.05 -28.42
N ASN A 99 -10.81 8.09 -27.49
CA ASN A 99 -10.29 6.74 -27.76
C ASN A 99 -8.89 6.63 -28.42
N GLU A 100 -8.14 7.72 -28.53
CA GLU A 100 -6.78 7.70 -29.05
C GLU A 100 -5.84 7.15 -27.96
N HIS A 101 -5.11 6.09 -28.31
CA HIS A 101 -4.04 5.55 -27.48
C HIS A 101 -2.92 6.59 -27.39
N LYS A 102 -2.92 7.41 -26.33
CA LYS A 102 -1.81 8.31 -26.03
C LYS A 102 -0.74 7.61 -25.23
N THR A 103 0.50 7.93 -25.55
CA THR A 103 1.68 7.41 -24.86
C THR A 103 1.64 7.79 -23.38
N ALA A 104 1.81 6.81 -22.50
CA ALA A 104 1.92 7.07 -21.07
C ALA A 104 3.23 7.81 -20.78
N TRP A 105 3.15 9.11 -20.50
CA TRP A 105 4.34 9.96 -20.30
C TRP A 105 5.02 9.75 -18.94
N VAL A 106 4.28 9.25 -17.96
CA VAL A 106 4.76 8.96 -16.61
C VAL A 106 4.47 7.49 -16.30
N ALA A 107 5.43 6.79 -15.68
CA ALA A 107 5.29 5.40 -15.28
C ALA A 107 4.21 5.21 -14.21
N TRP A 108 3.56 4.04 -14.17
CA TRP A 108 2.46 3.78 -13.22
C TRP A 108 2.94 3.79 -11.77
N GLU A 109 4.14 3.27 -11.52
CA GLU A 109 4.78 3.23 -10.21
C GLU A 109 4.93 4.64 -9.63
N LYS A 110 5.22 5.63 -10.49
CA LYS A 110 5.30 7.04 -10.07
C LYS A 110 3.96 7.64 -9.67
N LEU A 111 2.85 7.14 -10.22
CA LEU A 111 1.50 7.57 -9.83
C LEU A 111 1.11 7.03 -8.44
N ASN A 112 1.69 5.89 -8.04
CA ASN A 112 1.34 5.21 -6.79
C ASN A 112 1.87 5.91 -5.54
N PHE A 113 3.03 6.59 -5.64
CA PHE A 113 3.60 7.31 -4.50
C PHE A 113 2.63 8.34 -3.91
N SER A 114 2.82 8.65 -2.63
CA SER A 114 2.03 9.69 -1.97
C SER A 114 2.26 11.05 -2.65
N LYS A 115 1.31 11.99 -2.51
CA LYS A 115 1.50 13.36 -3.00
C LYS A 115 2.72 14.04 -2.39
N ARG A 116 3.11 13.67 -1.16
CA ARG A 116 4.31 14.18 -0.48
C ARG A 116 5.61 13.66 -1.10
N ASP A 117 5.56 12.46 -1.66
CA ASP A 117 6.70 11.79 -2.31
C ASP A 117 6.62 11.91 -3.85
N GLY A 118 5.75 12.81 -4.33
CA GLY A 118 5.65 13.14 -5.74
C GLY A 118 4.74 12.27 -6.59
N GLY A 119 3.98 11.34 -6.04
CA GLY A 119 2.95 10.64 -6.81
C GLY A 119 1.58 11.29 -6.72
N LEU A 120 0.56 10.57 -7.17
CA LEU A 120 -0.85 10.97 -7.05
C LEU A 120 -1.58 10.22 -5.94
N GLY A 121 -0.92 9.26 -5.26
CA GLY A 121 -1.54 8.38 -4.28
C GLY A 121 -2.55 7.44 -4.92
N MET A 122 -2.28 7.00 -6.16
CA MET A 122 -2.97 5.83 -6.71
C MET A 122 -2.50 4.60 -5.92
N ARG A 123 -3.37 3.61 -5.71
CA ARG A 123 -2.99 2.46 -4.88
C ARG A 123 -2.37 1.42 -5.79
N ASP A 124 -1.18 0.95 -5.44
CA ASP A 124 -0.69 -0.31 -5.99
C ASP A 124 -1.67 -1.42 -5.59
N LEU A 125 -2.31 -2.04 -6.59
CA LEU A 125 -3.39 -2.99 -6.33
C LEU A 125 -2.87 -4.29 -5.70
N SER A 126 -1.62 -4.66 -5.97
CA SER A 126 -0.97 -5.85 -5.39
C SER A 126 -0.70 -5.64 -3.91
N VAL A 127 -0.08 -4.50 -3.57
CA VAL A 127 0.16 -4.09 -2.17
C VAL A 127 -1.16 -3.95 -1.42
N PHE A 128 -2.14 -3.29 -2.03
CA PHE A 128 -3.45 -3.09 -1.43
C PHE A 128 -4.17 -4.42 -1.18
N ASN A 129 -4.14 -5.36 -2.14
CA ASN A 129 -4.75 -6.68 -1.96
C ASN A 129 -4.11 -7.43 -0.78
N LYS A 130 -2.77 -7.43 -0.69
CA LYS A 130 -2.06 -8.11 0.39
C LYS A 130 -2.34 -7.47 1.75
N ALA A 131 -2.44 -6.14 1.83
CA ALA A 131 -2.81 -5.41 3.04
C ALA A 131 -4.27 -5.70 3.47
N MET A 132 -5.20 -5.86 2.51
CA MET A 132 -6.59 -6.24 2.77
C MET A 132 -6.72 -7.66 3.31
N LEU A 133 -5.90 -8.60 2.82
CA LEU A 133 -5.83 -9.95 3.37
C LEU A 133 -5.21 -9.93 4.78
N ALA A 134 -4.17 -9.11 5.00
CA ALA A 134 -3.57 -8.94 6.32
C ALA A 134 -4.60 -8.43 7.35
N LYS A 135 -5.49 -7.50 6.96
CA LYS A 135 -6.62 -7.06 7.79
C LYS A 135 -7.46 -8.24 8.29
N GLN A 136 -7.77 -9.19 7.41
CA GLN A 136 -8.54 -10.38 7.79
C GLN A 136 -7.73 -11.30 8.70
N VAL A 137 -6.44 -11.53 8.44
CA VAL A 137 -5.57 -12.31 9.33
C VAL A 137 -5.49 -11.68 10.72
N CYS A 138 -5.35 -10.35 10.80
CA CYS A 138 -5.38 -9.63 12.08
C CYS A 138 -6.73 -9.80 12.81
N ARG A 139 -7.85 -9.78 12.07
CA ARG A 139 -9.17 -10.07 12.64
C ARG A 139 -9.26 -11.49 13.21
N LEU A 140 -8.62 -12.48 12.59
CA LEU A 140 -8.56 -13.84 13.12
C LEU A 140 -7.78 -13.94 14.43
N LEU A 141 -6.71 -13.13 14.58
CA LEU A 141 -5.96 -13.04 15.84
C LEU A 141 -6.75 -12.34 16.94
N ASN A 142 -7.36 -11.20 16.63
CA ASN A 142 -8.01 -10.35 17.64
C ASN A 142 -9.43 -10.80 18.01
N LYS A 143 -10.08 -11.63 17.19
CA LYS A 143 -11.47 -12.08 17.41
C LYS A 143 -11.59 -13.60 17.30
N PRO A 144 -10.90 -14.38 18.17
CA PRO A 144 -10.88 -15.84 18.10
C PRO A 144 -12.28 -16.47 18.23
N ASN A 145 -13.18 -15.78 18.94
CA ASN A 145 -14.55 -16.25 19.17
C ASN A 145 -15.53 -16.00 18.00
N SER A 146 -15.11 -15.26 16.97
CA SER A 146 -15.95 -15.05 15.78
C SER A 146 -16.18 -16.36 15.02
N LEU A 147 -17.35 -16.50 14.39
CA LEU A 147 -17.69 -17.69 13.60
C LEU A 147 -16.61 -18.03 12.57
N MET A 148 -16.13 -17.02 11.82
CA MET A 148 -15.05 -17.18 10.85
C MET A 148 -13.77 -17.76 11.48
N SER A 149 -13.38 -17.27 12.66
CA SER A 149 -12.16 -17.75 13.34
C SER A 149 -12.32 -19.17 13.85
N LYS A 150 -13.47 -19.50 14.47
CA LYS A 150 -13.78 -20.85 14.93
C LYS A 150 -13.80 -21.86 13.77
N THR A 151 -14.49 -21.52 12.67
CA THR A 151 -14.58 -22.39 11.49
C THR A 151 -13.22 -22.58 10.80
N LEU A 152 -12.42 -21.52 10.63
CA LEU A 152 -11.11 -21.65 10.01
C LEU A 152 -10.10 -22.38 10.91
N LYS A 153 -10.14 -22.16 12.24
CA LYS A 153 -9.31 -22.88 13.20
C LYS A 153 -9.61 -24.38 13.13
N GLN A 154 -10.87 -24.78 13.28
CA GLN A 154 -11.27 -26.18 13.24
C GLN A 154 -10.88 -26.87 11.93
N LYS A 155 -10.95 -26.15 10.80
CA LYS A 155 -10.67 -26.71 9.47
C LYS A 155 -9.18 -26.78 9.12
N TYR A 156 -8.38 -25.78 9.49
CA TYR A 156 -7.02 -25.61 8.96
C TYR A 156 -5.91 -25.67 10.00
N PHE A 157 -6.19 -25.34 11.26
CA PHE A 157 -5.20 -25.30 12.33
C PHE A 157 -5.83 -25.66 13.69
N PRO A 158 -6.41 -26.87 13.83
CA PRO A 158 -7.16 -27.23 15.05
C PRO A 158 -6.25 -27.28 16.29
N ASN A 159 -5.00 -27.71 16.10
CA ASN A 159 -4.07 -28.04 17.18
C ASN A 159 -2.86 -27.09 17.26
N CYS A 160 -2.91 -25.94 16.58
CA CYS A 160 -1.82 -24.96 16.63
C CYS A 160 -2.35 -23.53 16.52
N GLU A 161 -1.45 -22.56 16.65
CA GLU A 161 -1.79 -21.15 16.47
C GLU A 161 -1.84 -20.74 14.99
N LEU A 162 -2.54 -19.63 14.71
CA LEU A 162 -2.68 -19.10 13.35
C LEU A 162 -1.32 -18.82 12.68
N MET A 163 -0.35 -18.31 13.46
CA MET A 163 0.96 -17.94 12.94
C MET A 163 1.81 -19.17 12.59
N GLU A 164 1.55 -20.32 13.21
CA GLU A 164 2.24 -21.60 13.01
C GLU A 164 1.57 -22.48 11.95
N ALA A 165 0.35 -22.13 11.54
CA ALA A 165 -0.45 -22.94 10.64
C ALA A 165 0.31 -23.25 9.32
N LYS A 166 0.38 -24.54 8.97
CA LYS A 166 1.01 -25.00 7.74
C LYS A 166 0.06 -24.86 6.55
N VAL A 167 0.59 -24.48 5.40
CA VAL A 167 -0.20 -24.33 4.17
C VAL A 167 0.08 -25.52 3.26
N ASN A 168 -0.79 -26.52 3.32
CA ASN A 168 -0.68 -27.70 2.48
C ASN A 168 -1.14 -27.39 1.04
N THR A 169 -0.80 -28.27 0.09
CA THR A 169 -1.17 -28.11 -1.33
C THR A 169 -2.68 -28.16 -1.55
N ASN A 170 -3.40 -29.03 -0.83
CA ASN A 170 -4.84 -29.24 -0.98
C ASN A 170 -5.72 -28.36 -0.06
N VAL A 171 -5.39 -27.08 0.05
CA VAL A 171 -6.20 -26.11 0.82
C VAL A 171 -7.03 -25.21 -0.09
N SER A 172 -8.12 -24.67 0.46
CA SER A 172 -8.96 -23.71 -0.24
C SER A 172 -8.15 -22.50 -0.68
N TYR A 173 -8.55 -21.89 -1.79
CA TYR A 173 -7.87 -20.70 -2.27
C TYR A 173 -8.00 -19.53 -1.29
N THR A 174 -9.14 -19.40 -0.60
CA THR A 174 -9.34 -18.41 0.48
C THR A 174 -8.29 -18.56 1.56
N TRP A 175 -8.06 -19.80 2.06
CA TRP A 175 -7.05 -20.05 3.07
C TRP A 175 -5.64 -19.71 2.58
N ARG A 176 -5.29 -20.17 1.37
CA ARG A 176 -4.00 -19.84 0.75
C ARG A 176 -3.81 -18.32 0.58
N SER A 177 -4.89 -17.61 0.24
CA SER A 177 -4.89 -16.15 0.10
C SER A 177 -4.61 -15.47 1.45
N LEU A 178 -5.34 -15.84 2.51
CA LEU A 178 -5.13 -15.30 3.85
C LEU A 178 -3.69 -15.56 4.32
N MET A 179 -3.21 -16.79 4.17
CA MET A 179 -1.86 -17.16 4.61
C MET A 179 -0.75 -16.47 3.81
N SER A 180 -1.01 -16.06 2.56
CA SER A 180 -0.05 -15.24 1.80
C SER A 180 0.24 -13.87 2.45
N ALA A 181 -0.65 -13.38 3.31
CA ALA A 181 -0.50 -12.13 4.05
C ALA A 181 0.02 -12.32 5.49
N ARG A 182 0.26 -13.56 5.94
CA ARG A 182 0.78 -13.86 7.28
C ARG A 182 2.09 -13.11 7.59
N GLY A 183 2.99 -13.01 6.62
CA GLY A 183 4.25 -12.29 6.79
C GLY A 183 4.08 -10.78 7.03
N VAL A 184 2.97 -10.18 6.62
CA VAL A 184 2.66 -8.77 6.93
C VAL A 184 2.36 -8.60 8.41
N ILE A 185 1.60 -9.55 8.97
CA ILE A 185 1.28 -9.58 10.39
C ILE A 185 2.52 -9.88 11.23
N ALA A 186 3.34 -10.85 10.83
CA ALA A 186 4.57 -11.18 11.55
C ALA A 186 5.55 -10.01 11.69
N ARG A 187 5.56 -9.07 10.74
CA ARG A 187 6.45 -7.90 10.75
C ARG A 187 5.84 -6.66 11.42
N GLY A 188 4.53 -6.62 11.64
CA GLY A 188 3.86 -5.40 12.09
C GLY A 188 2.90 -5.56 13.26
N ALA A 189 2.59 -6.79 13.66
CA ALA A 189 1.84 -7.07 14.87
C ALA A 189 2.78 -7.59 15.96
N ARG A 190 2.47 -7.23 17.20
CA ARG A 190 3.14 -7.69 18.41
C ARG A 190 2.11 -8.05 19.48
N LYS A 191 2.48 -8.89 20.44
CA LYS A 191 1.70 -9.12 21.65
C LYS A 191 1.69 -7.82 22.49
N LEU A 192 0.52 -7.50 23.01
CA LEU A 192 0.32 -6.50 24.05
C LEU A 192 0.32 -7.25 25.38
N VAL A 193 1.26 -6.91 26.25
CA VAL A 193 1.36 -7.51 27.59
C VAL A 193 0.27 -6.92 28.48
N GLY A 194 -0.63 -7.77 28.94
CA GLY A 194 -1.59 -7.50 29.99
C GLY A 194 -1.13 -8.19 31.27
N ASN A 195 -1.72 -9.35 31.58
CA ASN A 195 -1.34 -10.20 32.71
C ASN A 195 -0.11 -11.08 32.45
N GLY A 196 0.37 -11.18 31.20
CA GLY A 196 1.57 -11.92 30.82
C GLY A 196 1.42 -13.45 30.80
N ASN A 197 0.21 -13.98 31.04
CA ASN A 197 -0.02 -15.42 31.18
C ASN A 197 -0.04 -16.17 29.85
N THR A 198 -0.19 -15.47 28.73
CA THR A 198 -0.28 -16.06 27.38
C THR A 198 0.83 -15.62 26.44
N VAL A 199 1.78 -14.83 26.95
CA VAL A 199 2.92 -14.33 26.17
C VAL A 199 4.16 -15.16 26.50
N GLU A 200 4.59 -15.97 25.54
CA GLU A 200 5.82 -16.75 25.64
C GLU A 200 7.05 -15.85 25.35
N ILE A 201 7.92 -15.65 26.34
CA ILE A 201 9.02 -14.66 26.29
C ILE A 201 9.91 -14.83 25.05
N TRP A 202 10.28 -16.07 24.75
CA TRP A 202 11.30 -16.39 23.73
C TRP A 202 10.73 -16.65 22.34
N LYS A 203 9.42 -16.80 22.24
CA LYS A 203 8.73 -17.18 20.99
C LYS A 203 7.91 -16.02 20.44
N ASP A 204 7.19 -15.32 21.30
CA ASP A 204 6.26 -14.28 20.91
C ASP A 204 6.95 -12.93 20.64
N PRO A 205 6.41 -12.14 19.69
CA PRO A 205 6.88 -10.79 19.43
C PRO A 205 6.23 -9.81 20.42
N TRP A 206 6.81 -9.52 21.59
CA TRP A 206 6.17 -8.69 22.63
C TRP A 206 6.89 -7.38 22.96
N VAL A 207 8.18 -7.23 22.63
CA VAL A 207 9.00 -6.05 23.00
C VAL A 207 9.06 -5.03 21.85
N PRO A 208 8.45 -3.84 21.95
CA PRO A 208 8.22 -2.96 20.79
C PRO A 208 9.46 -2.45 20.05
N ASN A 209 10.57 -2.24 20.76
CA ASN A 209 11.76 -1.57 20.22
C ASN A 209 12.89 -2.55 19.88
N LEU A 210 12.63 -3.85 19.94
CA LEU A 210 13.57 -4.88 19.51
C LEU A 210 13.33 -5.29 18.05
N PRO A 211 14.36 -5.80 17.36
CA PRO A 211 14.20 -6.36 16.01
C PRO A 211 13.11 -7.44 15.99
N ASN A 212 12.15 -7.31 15.07
CA ASN A 212 10.98 -8.20 14.96
C ASN A 212 10.13 -8.31 16.24
N PHE A 213 10.30 -7.39 17.17
CA PHE A 213 9.67 -7.35 18.48
C PHE A 213 9.99 -8.53 19.41
N LYS A 214 11.04 -9.30 19.12
CA LYS A 214 11.40 -10.49 19.90
C LYS A 214 12.59 -10.21 20.80
N ALA A 215 12.58 -10.81 21.99
CA ALA A 215 13.78 -10.96 22.78
C ALA A 215 14.80 -11.81 22.03
N LEU A 216 16.08 -11.51 22.20
CA LEU A 216 17.17 -12.27 21.61
C LEU A 216 17.24 -13.63 22.29
N GLN A 217 16.89 -14.68 21.56
CA GLN A 217 17.02 -16.04 22.06
C GLN A 217 18.51 -16.39 22.19
N ARG A 218 18.96 -16.69 23.42
CA ARG A 218 20.29 -17.27 23.66
C ARG A 218 20.29 -18.71 23.16
N LEU A 219 21.39 -19.15 22.53
CA LEU A 219 21.54 -20.52 21.96
C LEU A 219 21.32 -21.63 23.01
N HIS A 220 21.55 -21.33 24.28
CA HIS A 220 21.24 -22.19 25.42
C HIS A 220 20.51 -21.35 26.48
N LEU A 221 19.23 -21.63 26.68
CA LEU A 221 18.48 -21.08 27.82
C LEU A 221 18.80 -21.93 29.05
N PRO A 222 19.15 -21.33 30.19
CA PRO A 222 19.23 -22.05 31.47
C PRO A 222 17.92 -22.78 31.75
N ASP A 223 17.97 -23.91 32.49
CA ASP A 223 16.76 -24.66 32.87
C ASP A 223 15.75 -23.81 33.67
N ASP A 224 16.26 -22.79 34.39
CA ASP A 224 15.47 -21.83 35.17
C ASP A 224 15.03 -20.59 34.35
N ALA A 225 15.20 -20.60 33.02
CA ALA A 225 14.79 -19.47 32.20
C ALA A 225 13.26 -19.27 32.24
N PRO A 226 12.78 -18.05 32.51
CA PRO A 226 11.35 -17.78 32.57
C PRO A 226 10.71 -18.04 31.21
N LYS A 227 9.54 -18.69 31.19
CA LYS A 227 8.85 -19.05 29.95
C LYS A 227 7.79 -18.03 29.58
N LEU A 228 7.03 -17.57 30.58
CA LEU A 228 5.94 -16.61 30.42
C LEU A 228 6.32 -15.24 30.95
N VAL A 229 5.79 -14.19 30.32
CA VAL A 229 6.02 -12.81 30.79
C VAL A 229 5.47 -12.59 32.19
N ALA A 230 4.43 -13.34 32.60
CA ALA A 230 3.90 -13.31 33.96
C ALA A 230 4.96 -13.61 35.03
N GLU A 231 5.98 -14.42 34.72
CA GLU A 231 7.08 -14.76 35.63
C GLU A 231 8.05 -13.59 35.84
N LEU A 232 8.01 -12.57 34.98
CA LEU A 232 8.82 -11.36 35.09
C LEU A 232 8.16 -10.28 35.94
N PHE A 233 7.00 -10.57 36.53
CA PHE A 233 6.30 -9.66 37.43
C PHE A 233 6.52 -10.03 38.90
N CYS A 234 6.79 -9.02 39.73
CA CYS A 234 6.81 -9.12 41.18
C CYS A 234 5.92 -8.00 41.76
N ASN A 235 4.92 -8.35 42.56
CA ASN A 235 3.96 -7.40 43.17
C ASN A 235 3.26 -6.42 42.20
N GLY A 236 3.07 -6.81 40.94
CA GLY A 236 2.43 -5.95 39.93
C GLY A 236 3.38 -4.96 39.25
N GLU A 237 4.69 -5.10 39.46
CA GLU A 237 5.74 -4.37 38.75
C GLU A 237 6.72 -5.33 38.08
N TRP A 238 7.58 -4.82 37.20
CA TRP A 238 8.64 -5.61 36.57
C TRP A 238 9.71 -5.98 37.60
N ASP A 239 10.02 -7.27 37.70
CA ASP A 239 11.13 -7.78 38.51
C ASP A 239 12.46 -7.46 37.80
N GLN A 240 13.12 -6.38 38.24
CA GLN A 240 14.35 -5.92 37.60
C GLN A 240 15.52 -6.87 37.78
N ASP A 241 15.59 -7.60 38.89
CA ASP A 241 16.70 -8.51 39.16
C ASP A 241 16.60 -9.72 38.23
N ARG A 242 15.40 -10.30 38.15
CA ARG A 242 15.11 -11.38 37.20
C ARG A 242 15.30 -10.97 35.75
N LEU A 243 14.96 -9.72 35.39
CA LEU A 243 15.24 -9.18 34.06
C LEU A 243 16.74 -9.06 33.77
N ARG A 244 17.55 -8.63 34.73
CA ARG A 244 19.01 -8.48 34.56
C ARG A 244 19.74 -9.81 34.43
N GLU A 245 19.22 -10.88 35.04
CA GLU A 245 19.76 -12.24 34.93
C GLU A 245 19.58 -12.82 33.52
N HIS A 246 18.38 -12.66 32.94
CA HIS A 246 18.02 -13.34 31.69
C HIS A 246 18.16 -12.49 30.42
N PHE A 247 18.16 -11.16 30.50
CA PHE A 247 18.20 -10.26 29.35
C PHE A 247 19.45 -9.39 29.32
N SER A 248 19.83 -8.89 28.14
CA SER A 248 20.90 -7.91 28.03
C SER A 248 20.48 -6.55 28.59
N ALA A 249 21.44 -5.72 29.00
CA ALA A 249 21.15 -4.36 29.51
C ALA A 249 20.37 -3.49 28.52
N TRP A 250 20.49 -3.74 27.21
CA TRP A 250 19.67 -3.07 26.20
C TRP A 250 18.22 -3.56 26.25
N GLU A 251 17.99 -4.87 26.23
CA GLU A 251 16.64 -5.45 26.28
C GLU A 251 15.91 -5.07 27.56
N VAL A 252 16.57 -5.12 28.72
CA VAL A 252 15.99 -4.68 30.00
C VAL A 252 15.50 -3.24 29.90
N ARG A 253 16.29 -2.33 29.33
CA ARG A 253 15.87 -0.93 29.11
C ARG A 253 14.65 -0.80 28.21
N GLU A 254 14.49 -1.68 27.23
CA GLU A 254 13.31 -1.64 26.34
C GLU A 254 12.09 -2.31 26.98
N ILE A 255 12.28 -3.37 27.76
CA ILE A 255 11.20 -4.05 28.50
C ILE A 255 10.62 -3.13 29.57
N LEU A 256 11.47 -2.41 30.33
CA LEU A 256 11.03 -1.47 31.36
C LEU A 256 10.21 -0.28 30.81
N LYS A 257 10.27 0.00 29.51
CA LYS A 257 9.40 1.01 28.86
C LYS A 257 7.99 0.50 28.61
N ILE A 258 7.74 -0.80 28.72
CA ILE A 258 6.42 -1.38 28.54
C ILE A 258 5.63 -1.12 29.83
N PRO A 259 4.52 -0.37 29.77
CA PRO A 259 3.70 -0.12 30.94
C PRO A 259 3.08 -1.45 31.41
N VAL A 260 3.17 -1.71 32.72
CA VAL A 260 2.47 -2.85 33.33
C VAL A 260 0.98 -2.52 33.37
N ALA A 261 0.15 -3.40 32.82
CA ALA A 261 -1.29 -3.18 32.81
C ALA A 261 -1.87 -3.28 34.23
N HIS A 262 -2.93 -2.53 34.51
CA HIS A 262 -3.69 -2.70 35.75
C HIS A 262 -4.26 -4.12 35.85
N GLN A 263 -4.43 -4.62 37.08
CA GLN A 263 -4.93 -5.96 37.35
C GLN A 263 -6.23 -6.24 36.55
N GLY A 264 -6.24 -7.34 35.80
CA GLY A 264 -7.41 -7.82 35.06
C GLY A 264 -7.42 -7.57 33.56
N VAL A 265 -6.41 -6.90 32.99
CA VAL A 265 -6.27 -6.78 31.52
C VAL A 265 -5.66 -8.05 30.95
N GLU A 266 -6.36 -8.72 30.05
CA GLU A 266 -5.85 -9.88 29.32
C GLU A 266 -4.82 -9.45 28.26
N ASP A 267 -3.88 -10.35 27.97
CA ASP A 267 -2.96 -10.19 26.85
C ASP A 267 -3.70 -10.16 25.51
N GLY A 268 -3.10 -9.53 24.50
CA GLY A 268 -3.71 -9.47 23.18
C GLY A 268 -2.69 -9.25 22.07
N TRP A 269 -3.20 -9.00 20.87
CA TRP A 269 -2.37 -8.59 19.73
C TRP A 269 -2.64 -7.12 19.42
N THR A 270 -1.58 -6.38 19.13
CA THR A 270 -1.64 -4.97 18.76
C THR A 270 -0.82 -4.71 17.49
N TRP A 271 -1.30 -3.79 16.66
CA TRP A 271 -0.63 -3.36 15.46
C TRP A 271 0.35 -2.22 15.78
N HIS A 272 1.64 -2.43 15.52
CA HIS A 272 2.70 -1.53 15.94
C HIS A 272 2.67 -0.15 15.22
N PHE A 273 2.24 -0.12 13.96
CA PHE A 273 2.32 1.08 13.11
C PHE A 273 1.14 2.05 13.26
N THR A 274 0.32 1.91 14.30
CA THR A 274 -0.78 2.83 14.63
C THR A 274 -0.77 3.19 16.10
N LYS A 275 -1.08 4.46 16.42
CA LYS A 275 -1.04 4.97 17.79
C LYS A 275 -2.07 4.31 18.71
N ASN A 276 -3.22 3.92 18.16
CA ASN A 276 -4.28 3.24 18.88
C ASN A 276 -4.11 1.70 18.90
N GLY A 277 -3.05 1.17 18.28
CA GLY A 277 -2.80 -0.26 18.21
C GLY A 277 -3.76 -1.03 17.28
N GLU A 278 -4.67 -0.35 16.58
CA GLU A 278 -5.60 -0.99 15.67
C GLU A 278 -4.99 -1.18 14.29
N PHE A 279 -5.29 -2.32 13.66
CA PHE A 279 -4.85 -2.57 12.30
C PHE A 279 -5.49 -1.58 11.32
N SER A 280 -4.66 -0.91 10.53
CA SER A 280 -5.13 -0.14 9.37
C SER A 280 -4.51 -0.67 8.08
N VAL A 281 -5.33 -0.78 7.04
CA VAL A 281 -4.86 -1.19 5.70
C VAL A 281 -3.81 -0.21 5.18
N ARG A 282 -3.98 1.09 5.49
CA ARG A 282 -3.03 2.14 5.10
C ARG A 282 -1.65 1.92 5.69
N SER A 283 -1.53 1.67 6.99
CA SER A 283 -0.23 1.42 7.64
C SER A 283 0.40 0.11 7.16
N ALA A 284 -0.40 -0.92 6.90
CA ALA A 284 0.09 -2.18 6.35
C ALA A 284 0.60 -2.04 4.90
N SER A 285 -0.03 -1.20 4.08
CA SER A 285 0.47 -0.85 2.75
C SER A 285 1.81 -0.11 2.83
N CYS A 286 1.96 0.85 3.74
CA CYS A 286 3.23 1.56 3.95
C CYS A 286 4.37 0.60 4.31
N LEU A 287 4.13 -0.32 5.25
CA LEU A 287 5.08 -1.36 5.64
C LEU A 287 5.49 -2.27 4.46
N LEU A 288 4.55 -2.57 3.55
CA LEU A 288 4.82 -3.37 2.37
C LEU A 288 5.67 -2.60 1.35
N GLU A 289 5.34 -1.33 1.11
CA GLU A 289 6.04 -0.44 0.18
C GLU A 289 7.50 -0.21 0.60
N GLU A 290 7.77 -0.02 1.90
CA GLU A 290 9.13 0.10 2.44
C GLU A 290 9.99 -1.14 2.18
N THR A 291 9.39 -2.33 2.11
CA THR A 291 10.15 -3.55 1.82
C THR A 291 10.44 -3.73 0.32
N THR A 292 9.59 -3.15 -0.54
CA THR A 292 9.65 -3.32 -1.99
C THR A 292 10.26 -2.13 -2.73
N GLY A 293 10.50 -1.02 -2.04
CA GLY A 293 10.92 0.23 -2.63
C GLY A 293 12.31 0.12 -3.28
N PRO A 294 12.49 0.54 -4.55
CA PRO A 294 13.82 0.75 -5.10
C PRO A 294 14.47 1.94 -4.40
N THR A 295 15.64 1.72 -3.80
CA THR A 295 16.48 2.70 -3.09
C THR A 295 17.02 3.84 -4.00
N THR A 296 16.61 3.93 -5.27
CA THR A 296 17.35 4.67 -6.31
C THR A 296 16.51 5.55 -7.23
N LEU A 297 15.23 5.79 -6.96
CA LEU A 297 14.53 6.86 -7.67
C LEU A 297 14.80 8.18 -6.95
N THR A 298 15.55 9.07 -7.59
CA THR A 298 15.73 10.46 -7.17
C THR A 298 14.37 11.16 -7.12
N ILE A 299 13.72 11.07 -5.95
CA ILE A 299 12.47 11.78 -5.66
C ILE A 299 12.84 13.26 -5.53
N PRO A 300 12.20 14.17 -6.31
CA PRO A 300 12.39 15.60 -6.09
C PRO A 300 12.11 15.95 -4.64
N ASN A 301 12.88 16.88 -4.07
CA ASN A 301 12.84 17.22 -2.64
C ASN A 301 11.39 17.33 -2.13
N LYS A 302 11.07 16.73 -0.97
CA LYS A 302 9.72 16.73 -0.37
C LYS A 302 9.11 18.13 -0.27
N THR A 303 9.96 19.16 -0.15
CA THR A 303 9.61 20.58 -0.17
C THR A 303 8.93 21.01 -1.48
N THR A 304 9.44 20.58 -2.64
CA THR A 304 8.93 20.92 -3.98
C THR A 304 7.53 20.39 -4.22
N TRP A 305 7.27 19.15 -3.83
CA TRP A 305 5.94 18.55 -3.93
C TRP A 305 4.94 19.23 -3.00
N SER A 306 5.38 19.58 -1.79
CA SER A 306 4.58 20.34 -0.84
C SER A 306 4.12 21.67 -1.46
N LEU A 307 5.05 22.45 -2.01
CA LEU A 307 4.76 23.73 -2.66
C LEU A 307 3.72 23.58 -3.78
N LEU A 308 3.88 22.59 -4.67
CA LEU A 308 2.94 22.33 -5.76
C LEU A 308 1.53 22.01 -5.23
N TRP A 309 1.42 21.11 -4.25
CA TRP A 309 0.13 20.64 -3.78
C TRP A 309 -0.59 21.64 -2.87
N TYR A 310 0.14 22.47 -2.12
CA TYR A 310 -0.42 23.54 -1.28
C TYR A 310 -0.68 24.85 -2.05
N ALA A 311 -0.18 25.00 -3.28
CA ALA A 311 -0.46 26.16 -4.12
C ALA A 311 -1.98 26.42 -4.26
N ARG A 312 -2.40 27.68 -4.14
CA ARG A 312 -3.81 28.09 -4.30
C ARG A 312 -4.17 28.27 -5.77
N VAL A 313 -4.11 27.18 -6.53
CA VAL A 313 -4.42 27.13 -7.97
C VAL A 313 -5.39 25.99 -8.28
N PRO A 314 -6.16 26.08 -9.39
CA PRO A 314 -7.03 24.99 -9.82
C PRO A 314 -6.30 23.64 -9.95
N PRO A 315 -6.95 22.50 -9.63
CA PRO A 315 -6.32 21.18 -9.67
C PRO A 315 -5.68 20.80 -11.01
N LYS A 316 -6.21 21.30 -12.12
CA LYS A 316 -5.64 21.09 -13.47
C LYS A 316 -4.23 21.68 -13.59
N ILE A 317 -3.98 22.83 -12.96
CA ILE A 317 -2.66 23.48 -12.94
C ILE A 317 -1.70 22.67 -12.07
N LYS A 318 -2.15 22.17 -10.91
CA LYS A 318 -1.32 21.29 -10.06
C LYS A 318 -0.90 20.02 -10.81
N HIS A 319 -1.81 19.40 -11.56
CA HIS A 319 -1.51 18.23 -12.38
C HIS A 319 -0.53 18.54 -13.52
N PHE A 320 -0.65 19.71 -14.14
CA PHE A 320 0.30 20.15 -15.15
C PHE A 320 1.71 20.32 -14.56
N GLY A 321 1.82 20.99 -13.40
CA GLY A 321 3.10 21.11 -12.68
C GLY A 321 3.66 19.75 -12.26
N TRP A 322 2.81 18.85 -11.77
CA TRP A 322 3.20 17.48 -11.42
C TRP A 322 3.78 16.72 -12.63
N ARG A 323 3.15 16.83 -13.81
CA ARG A 323 3.67 16.24 -15.05
C ARG A 323 4.98 16.86 -15.47
N SER A 324 5.12 18.18 -15.36
CA SER A 324 6.36 18.89 -15.67
C SER A 324 7.52 18.36 -14.82
N LEU A 325 7.33 18.29 -13.49
CA LEU A 325 8.34 17.79 -12.55
C LEU A 325 8.71 16.31 -12.77
N HIS A 326 7.82 15.51 -13.36
CA HIS A 326 8.10 14.12 -13.72
C HIS A 326 8.67 13.92 -15.13
N ASN A 327 9.00 15.00 -15.85
CA ASN A 327 9.35 14.94 -17.27
C ASN A 327 8.28 14.21 -18.12
N GLY A 328 7.02 14.43 -17.77
CA GLY A 328 5.83 13.84 -18.39
C GLY A 328 5.17 14.74 -19.46
N LEU A 329 5.86 15.77 -19.93
CA LEU A 329 5.42 16.66 -21.00
C LEU A 329 5.98 16.20 -22.36
N PRO A 330 5.19 16.29 -23.45
CA PRO A 330 5.62 15.89 -24.79
C PRO A 330 6.51 16.96 -25.46
N VAL A 331 7.63 17.30 -24.82
CA VAL A 331 8.65 18.22 -25.39
C VAL A 331 9.59 17.46 -26.33
N CYS A 332 10.27 18.15 -27.26
CA CYS A 332 11.13 17.51 -28.27
C CYS A 332 12.16 16.56 -27.65
N TYR A 333 12.77 16.93 -26.51
CA TYR A 333 13.68 16.04 -25.77
C TYR A 333 13.02 14.70 -25.41
N ASN A 334 11.81 14.72 -24.85
CA ASN A 334 11.09 13.51 -24.45
C ASN A 334 10.53 12.73 -25.64
N LEU A 335 10.18 13.42 -26.74
CA LEU A 335 9.77 12.80 -28.00
C LEU A 335 10.93 12.03 -28.65
N LYS A 336 12.13 12.62 -28.71
CA LYS A 336 13.34 11.97 -29.22
C LYS A 336 13.75 10.77 -28.37
N ARG A 337 13.75 10.92 -27.05
CA ARG A 337 14.06 9.82 -26.11
C ARG A 337 13.12 8.62 -26.27
N ARG A 338 11.91 8.82 -26.79
CA ARG A 338 10.93 7.75 -27.06
C ARG A 338 10.91 7.30 -28.51
N GLY A 339 11.81 7.79 -29.35
CA GLY A 339 11.89 7.45 -30.77
C GLY A 339 10.71 7.97 -31.61
N ILE A 340 9.95 8.96 -31.11
CA ILE A 340 8.80 9.54 -31.83
C ILE A 340 9.28 10.61 -32.83
N CYS A 341 10.33 11.35 -32.48
CA CYS A 341 10.93 12.38 -33.33
C CYS A 341 12.45 12.18 -33.43
N SER A 342 13.06 12.66 -34.51
CA SER A 342 14.51 12.59 -34.73
C SER A 342 15.29 13.72 -34.05
N SER A 343 14.63 14.86 -33.82
CA SER A 343 15.23 16.07 -33.24
C SER A 343 14.69 16.34 -31.82
N ASP A 344 15.57 16.77 -30.94
CA ASP A 344 15.26 17.29 -29.60
C ASP A 344 15.31 18.82 -29.55
N VAL A 345 15.58 19.49 -30.66
CA VAL A 345 15.78 20.93 -30.73
C VAL A 345 14.46 21.69 -30.59
N CYS A 346 14.50 22.82 -29.88
CA CYS A 346 13.36 23.71 -29.73
C CYS A 346 12.88 24.25 -31.10
N PRO A 347 11.59 24.08 -31.45
CA PRO A 347 11.06 24.50 -32.75
C PRO A 347 11.02 26.03 -32.94
N VAL A 348 11.18 26.78 -31.84
CA VAL A 348 11.15 28.25 -31.85
C VAL A 348 12.50 28.85 -32.25
N ARG A 349 13.58 28.35 -31.66
CA ARG A 349 14.92 28.91 -31.84
C ARG A 349 15.86 28.04 -32.67
N GLY A 350 15.66 26.73 -32.73
CA GLY A 350 16.54 25.84 -33.50
C GLY A 350 17.93 25.57 -32.88
N GLU A 351 18.23 26.08 -31.68
CA GLU A 351 19.60 26.04 -31.13
C GLU A 351 19.79 25.10 -29.92
N PHE A 352 18.78 24.96 -29.06
CA PHE A 352 18.89 24.22 -27.80
C PHE A 352 17.90 23.07 -27.71
N SER A 353 18.27 22.01 -26.98
CA SER A 353 17.36 20.91 -26.66
C SER A 353 16.15 21.40 -25.86
N GLU A 354 14.94 21.05 -26.29
CA GLU A 354 13.69 21.43 -25.63
C GLU A 354 13.38 20.48 -24.47
N SER A 355 13.91 20.79 -23.29
CA SER A 355 13.48 20.18 -22.03
C SER A 355 12.18 20.79 -21.50
N SER A 356 11.54 20.15 -20.51
CA SER A 356 10.35 20.70 -19.84
C SER A 356 10.63 22.08 -19.23
N ALA A 357 11.82 22.27 -18.66
CA ALA A 357 12.23 23.55 -18.11
C ALA A 357 12.50 24.59 -19.21
N HIS A 358 13.09 24.17 -20.33
CA HIS A 358 13.28 25.07 -21.48
C HIS A 358 11.94 25.56 -22.02
N ALA A 359 11.02 24.65 -22.35
CA ALA A 359 9.72 24.98 -22.91
C ALA A 359 8.90 25.92 -22.01
N LEU A 360 9.02 25.80 -20.69
CA LEU A 360 8.22 26.57 -19.73
C LEU A 360 8.89 27.83 -19.20
N ILE A 361 10.21 27.96 -19.26
CA ILE A 361 10.94 29.02 -18.53
C ILE A 361 12.03 29.65 -19.40
N PHE A 362 12.91 28.83 -19.98
CA PHE A 362 14.11 29.36 -20.63
C PHE A 362 13.89 29.77 -22.08
N CYS A 363 12.86 29.23 -22.75
CA CYS A 363 12.50 29.59 -24.11
C CYS A 363 12.10 31.07 -24.18
N ILE A 364 12.52 31.77 -25.24
CA ILE A 364 12.23 33.20 -25.41
C ILE A 364 10.73 33.51 -25.41
N HIS A 365 9.92 32.65 -26.04
CA HIS A 365 8.46 32.80 -25.98
C HIS A 365 7.94 32.64 -24.55
N ALA A 366 8.43 31.65 -23.80
CA ALA A 366 8.03 31.46 -22.41
C ALA A 366 8.41 32.68 -21.55
N LYS A 367 9.62 33.21 -21.69
CA LYS A 367 10.07 34.44 -21.02
C LYS A 367 9.14 35.62 -21.32
N ASN A 368 8.78 35.81 -22.59
CA ASN A 368 7.87 36.87 -23.01
C ASN A 368 6.46 36.68 -22.42
N VAL A 369 5.94 35.45 -22.41
CA VAL A 369 4.64 35.13 -21.81
C VAL A 369 4.64 35.46 -20.30
N TRP A 370 5.67 35.07 -19.55
CA TRP A 370 5.75 35.39 -18.12
C TRP A 370 5.87 36.89 -17.86
N TYR A 371 6.66 37.60 -18.66
CA TYR A 371 6.85 39.05 -18.55
C TYR A 371 5.56 39.82 -18.85
N LEU A 372 4.83 39.43 -19.91
CA LEU A 372 3.58 40.07 -20.33
C LEU A 372 2.36 39.59 -19.53
N SER A 373 2.48 38.50 -18.77
CA SER A 373 1.40 38.02 -17.91
C SER A 373 1.11 38.99 -16.75
N PRO A 374 -0.08 38.93 -16.14
CA PRO A 374 -0.39 39.72 -14.93
C PRO A 374 0.57 39.50 -13.76
N LEU A 375 1.36 38.42 -13.78
CA LEU A 375 2.33 38.09 -12.74
C LEU A 375 3.66 38.85 -12.92
N ARG A 376 3.92 39.41 -14.12
CA ARG A 376 5.14 40.17 -14.48
C ARG A 376 6.44 39.52 -13.98
N LEU A 377 6.53 38.20 -14.10
CA LEU A 377 7.65 37.45 -13.55
C LEU A 377 8.85 37.51 -14.49
N ALA A 378 9.96 38.06 -14.01
CA ALA A 378 11.25 37.93 -14.68
C ALA A 378 11.76 36.50 -14.57
N ALA A 379 12.28 35.94 -15.67
CA ALA A 379 12.77 34.56 -15.73
C ALA A 379 13.83 34.27 -14.65
N GLU A 380 14.68 35.24 -14.32
CA GLU A 380 15.72 35.14 -13.28
C GLU A 380 15.14 34.87 -11.89
N ARG A 381 13.99 35.48 -11.55
CA ARG A 381 13.29 35.22 -10.29
C ARG A 381 12.71 33.81 -10.26
N ILE A 382 12.21 33.31 -11.40
CA ILE A 382 11.69 31.94 -11.52
C ILE A 382 12.84 30.93 -11.36
N ILE A 383 14.00 31.20 -11.96
CA ILE A 383 15.20 30.36 -11.88
C ILE A 383 15.70 30.29 -10.43
N SER A 384 15.79 31.43 -9.74
CA SER A 384 16.21 31.47 -8.33
C SER A 384 15.29 30.65 -7.41
N PHE A 385 13.98 30.65 -7.68
CA PHE A 385 13.01 29.86 -6.93
C PHE A 385 13.13 28.35 -7.22
N LEU A 386 13.42 27.99 -8.47
CA LEU A 386 13.58 26.59 -8.88
C LEU A 386 14.94 26.00 -8.50
N SER A 387 16.00 26.81 -8.42
CA SER A 387 17.29 26.40 -7.87
C SER A 387 17.21 26.17 -6.36
N LEU A 388 16.47 27.01 -5.64
CA LEU A 388 16.20 26.84 -4.19
C LEU A 388 15.38 25.57 -3.87
N THR A 389 14.56 25.11 -4.81
CA THR A 389 13.73 23.90 -4.64
C THR A 389 14.38 22.63 -5.20
N GLY A 390 15.61 22.73 -5.73
CA GLY A 390 16.30 21.59 -6.36
C GLY A 390 15.57 21.02 -7.59
N ALA A 391 14.64 21.78 -8.17
CA ALA A 391 13.78 21.35 -9.26
C ALA A 391 14.44 21.48 -10.65
N ILE A 392 15.65 22.05 -10.74
CA ILE A 392 16.34 22.34 -12.01
C ILE A 392 17.21 21.17 -12.52
N LEU A 393 17.44 20.12 -11.73
CA LEU A 393 18.26 19.01 -12.23
C LEU A 393 17.38 18.05 -13.03
N TYR A 394 17.39 18.23 -14.36
CA TYR A 394 17.35 17.26 -15.48
C TYR A 394 16.61 17.79 -16.70
#